data_AF-A0A1G4GSC1-F1
#
_entry.id   AF-A0A1G4GSC1-F1
#
_cell.length_a   1.000
_cell.length_b   1.000
_cell.length_c   1.000
_cell.angle_alpha   90.00
_cell.angle_beta   90.00
_cell.angle_gamma   90.00
#
_symmetry.space_group_name_H-M   'P 1'
#
loop_
_entity.id
_entity.type
_entity.pdbx_description
1 polymer ?
#
loop_
_entity_poly.entity_id
_entity_poly.type
_entity_poly.pdbx_seq_one_letter_code
_entity_poly.pdbx_strand_id
1 'polypeptide(L)'
;MSHSIKTIEKWKEDYPLLKDIWIKYDGFDKDIENDPKKQNYISVCSFFIKEWNGEEEKNMEFCKKLVRNLGHHSGNNDFLRYTSDRCRNLNNWAYNSMKKHSIPEDLLTRCFEEYKGIVEDMKQTPTCFYYEYDKKYKEPLKIIMLNIFASNIDIIKKILEGKIDPVHCSCQKFIKDVVSIYKYIKKTYCSNNILMGNSNTCQELASFAGSYYFLYNDSSVRDKIPSLESEKHVNLLGCESDKSLRGTESSETYPKQTPAETPPPPPQIHENNDSNNPMSPTVSTALGTVAGASSLLALLYKFSPGRNWIRSGFSGVTGRIRSNLYADQPNEVFYDGFEGEVMSSYNPTYNVGYGSA
;
A
#
# COMPACT_ATOMS: atom_id res chain seq x y z
N MET A 1 2.25 -4.23 -15.36
CA MET A 1 1.68 -3.11 -14.58
C MET A 1 2.80 -2.26 -14.03
N SER A 2 2.56 -0.97 -13.79
CA SER A 2 3.51 -0.14 -13.04
C SER A 2 3.43 -0.51 -11.57
N HIS A 3 4.53 -1.00 -10.98
CA HIS A 3 4.64 -1.27 -9.53
C HIS A 3 4.82 0.01 -8.70
N SER A 4 4.33 1.14 -9.22
CA SER A 4 4.37 2.43 -8.53
C SER A 4 3.59 2.37 -7.22
N ILE A 5 4.15 3.04 -6.21
CA ILE A 5 3.51 3.24 -4.93
C ILE A 5 2.24 4.07 -5.16
N LYS A 6 1.11 3.59 -4.65
CA LYS A 6 -0.20 4.24 -4.70
C LYS A 6 -0.71 4.39 -3.26
N THR A 7 -1.26 5.55 -2.91
CA THR A 7 -1.97 5.77 -1.63
C THR A 7 -3.39 5.21 -1.71
N ILE A 8 -4.08 5.08 -0.58
CA ILE A 8 -5.48 4.59 -0.52
C ILE A 8 -6.40 5.42 -1.42
N GLU A 9 -6.22 6.74 -1.49
CA GLU A 9 -7.00 7.63 -2.36
C GLU A 9 -6.88 7.25 -3.84
N LYS A 10 -5.65 6.97 -4.30
CA LYS A 10 -5.41 6.57 -5.69
C LYS A 10 -6.03 5.20 -6.01
N TRP A 11 -6.13 4.30 -5.04
CA TRP A 11 -6.90 3.06 -5.20
C TRP A 11 -8.41 3.31 -5.22
N LYS A 12 -8.91 4.26 -4.42
CA LYS A 12 -10.31 4.68 -4.46
C LYS A 12 -10.68 5.31 -5.82
N GLU A 13 -9.77 6.06 -6.43
CA GLU A 13 -9.88 6.59 -7.80
C GLU A 13 -9.81 5.51 -8.88
N ASP A 14 -8.90 4.53 -8.75
CA ASP A 14 -8.74 3.42 -9.70
C ASP A 14 -9.89 2.38 -9.63
N TYR A 15 -10.59 2.30 -8.49
CA TYR A 15 -11.63 1.30 -8.16
C TYR A 15 -12.87 1.92 -7.47
N PRO A 16 -13.51 2.96 -8.05
CA PRO A 16 -14.57 3.73 -7.39
C PRO A 16 -15.89 2.96 -7.23
N LEU A 17 -16.03 1.82 -7.94
CA LEU A 17 -17.19 0.94 -7.84
C LEU A 17 -17.16 0.05 -6.58
N LEU A 18 -16.00 -0.12 -5.92
CA LEU A 18 -15.86 -0.91 -4.69
C LEU A 18 -16.26 -0.12 -3.43
N LYS A 19 -17.38 0.60 -3.49
CA LYS A 19 -17.83 1.56 -2.46
C LYS A 19 -17.94 0.94 -1.07
N ASP A 20 -18.38 -0.31 -0.98
CA ASP A 20 -18.53 -1.03 0.30
C ASP A 20 -17.20 -1.33 1.00
N ILE A 21 -16.08 -1.30 0.27
CA ILE A 21 -14.73 -1.35 0.83
C ILE A 21 -14.34 0.05 1.36
N TRP A 22 -14.58 1.08 0.55
CA TRP A 22 -14.16 2.46 0.84
C TRP A 22 -14.99 3.15 1.93
N ILE A 23 -16.25 2.75 2.14
CA ILE A 23 -17.14 3.36 3.15
C ILE A 23 -16.58 3.27 4.58
N LYS A 24 -15.75 2.26 4.88
CA LYS A 24 -15.02 2.13 6.15
C LYS A 24 -13.99 3.25 6.33
N TYR A 25 -13.22 3.53 5.28
CA TYR A 25 -12.19 4.57 5.24
C TYR A 25 -12.82 5.97 5.24
N ASP A 26 -13.87 6.19 4.45
CA ASP A 26 -14.65 7.42 4.45
C ASP A 26 -15.29 7.69 5.82
N GLY A 27 -15.68 6.62 6.53
CA GLY A 27 -16.10 6.67 7.93
C GLY A 27 -15.03 7.23 8.86
N PHE A 28 -13.76 6.85 8.68
CA PHE A 28 -12.65 7.38 9.47
C PHE A 28 -12.36 8.86 9.18
N ASP A 29 -12.52 9.30 7.93
CA ASP A 29 -12.26 10.69 7.50
C ASP A 29 -13.38 11.70 7.79
N LYS A 30 -14.59 11.24 8.15
CA LYS A 30 -15.73 12.10 8.54
C LYS A 30 -15.30 13.21 9.50
N ASP A 31 -15.93 14.38 9.37
CA ASP A 31 -15.71 15.49 10.30
C ASP A 31 -16.13 15.14 11.74
N ILE A 32 -15.82 16.06 12.64
CA ILE A 32 -16.10 15.98 14.07
C ILE A 32 -16.86 17.23 14.57
N GLU A 33 -17.30 18.10 13.66
CA GLU A 33 -17.88 19.39 14.01
C GLU A 33 -19.17 19.24 14.79
N ASN A 34 -19.97 18.26 14.37
CA ASN A 34 -21.25 17.88 14.95
C ASN A 34 -21.13 16.76 16.01
N ASP A 35 -19.90 16.37 16.41
CA ASP A 35 -19.68 15.33 17.42
C ASP A 35 -19.81 15.93 18.84
N PRO A 36 -20.72 15.42 19.69
CA PRO A 36 -20.91 15.95 21.05
C PRO A 36 -19.69 15.75 21.97
N LYS A 37 -18.71 14.93 21.57
CA LYS A 37 -17.45 14.68 22.30
C LYS A 37 -16.25 15.42 21.69
N LYS A 38 -16.45 16.28 20.68
CA LYS A 38 -15.42 17.11 20.00
C LYS A 38 -14.43 17.76 20.97
N GLN A 39 -14.90 18.26 22.12
CA GLN A 39 -14.05 18.93 23.11
C GLN A 39 -13.06 17.98 23.81
N ASN A 40 -13.44 16.72 24.05
CA ASN A 40 -12.53 15.71 24.59
C ASN A 40 -11.37 15.46 23.63
N TYR A 41 -11.68 15.28 22.34
CA TYR A 41 -10.67 15.06 21.30
C TYR A 41 -9.74 16.29 21.14
N ILE A 42 -10.29 17.51 21.20
CA ILE A 42 -9.49 18.74 21.20
C ILE A 42 -8.55 18.78 22.41
N SER A 43 -9.02 18.43 23.61
CA SER A 43 -8.20 18.44 24.84
C SER A 43 -7.00 17.50 24.72
N VAL A 44 -7.24 16.24 24.34
CA VAL A 44 -6.20 15.21 24.14
C VAL A 44 -5.18 15.66 23.09
N CYS A 45 -5.65 16.09 21.92
CA CYS A 45 -4.74 16.51 20.83
C CYS A 45 -3.97 17.79 21.14
N SER A 46 -4.57 18.73 21.90
CA SER A 46 -3.89 19.93 22.36
C SER A 46 -2.78 19.63 23.35
N PHE A 47 -2.91 18.57 24.16
CA PHE A 47 -1.84 18.13 25.04
C PHE A 47 -0.62 17.63 24.24
N PHE A 48 -0.83 16.75 23.25
CA PHE A 48 0.28 16.23 22.42
C PHE A 48 0.96 17.31 21.55
N ILE A 49 0.18 18.19 20.91
CA ILE A 49 0.72 19.14 19.91
C ILE A 49 1.45 20.33 20.56
N LYS A 50 1.05 20.74 21.78
CA LYS A 50 1.72 21.84 22.52
C LYS A 50 3.20 21.60 22.78
N GLU A 51 3.65 20.35 22.80
CA GLU A 51 5.05 20.00 23.01
C GLU A 51 5.94 20.27 21.78
N TRP A 52 5.36 20.56 20.60
CA TRP A 52 6.09 20.50 19.32
C TRP A 52 6.32 21.83 18.59
N ASN A 53 5.64 22.91 18.98
CA ASN A 53 5.82 24.25 18.38
C ASN A 53 5.74 24.31 16.82
N GLY A 54 4.93 23.46 16.15
CA GLY A 54 4.91 23.38 14.67
C GLY A 54 3.65 22.77 14.03
N GLU A 55 3.41 23.12 12.75
CA GLU A 55 2.22 22.85 11.90
C GLU A 55 0.98 22.34 12.63
N GLU A 56 0.30 23.26 13.31
CA GLU A 56 -0.76 22.97 14.28
C GLU A 56 -2.02 22.37 13.64
N GLU A 57 -2.50 22.90 12.51
CA GLU A 57 -3.85 22.62 12.00
C GLU A 57 -4.05 21.19 11.46
N LYS A 58 -3.20 20.72 10.52
CA LYS A 58 -3.34 19.37 9.93
C LYS A 58 -3.11 18.27 10.96
N ASN A 59 -2.12 18.47 11.82
CA ASN A 59 -1.81 17.56 12.94
C ASN A 59 -2.98 17.49 13.92
N MET A 60 -3.57 18.64 14.27
CA MET A 60 -4.77 18.72 15.11
C MET A 60 -5.97 18.03 14.44
N GLU A 61 -6.24 18.29 13.16
CA GLU A 61 -7.36 17.68 12.44
C GLU A 61 -7.22 16.15 12.36
N PHE A 62 -6.03 15.66 12.00
CA PHE A 62 -5.72 14.23 11.99
C PHE A 62 -5.86 13.60 13.37
N CYS A 63 -5.25 14.18 14.40
CA CYS A 63 -5.28 13.65 15.76
C CYS A 63 -6.72 13.53 16.27
N LYS A 64 -7.55 14.56 16.11
CA LYS A 64 -8.94 14.52 16.61
C LYS A 64 -9.75 13.42 15.91
N LYS A 65 -9.52 13.19 14.60
CA LYS A 65 -10.13 12.07 13.86
C LYS A 65 -9.61 10.72 14.37
N LEU A 66 -8.31 10.57 14.62
CA LEU A 66 -7.73 9.34 15.17
C LEU A 66 -8.29 9.01 16.56
N VAL A 67 -8.29 9.97 17.49
CA VAL A 67 -8.83 9.81 18.86
C VAL A 67 -10.33 9.45 18.82
N ARG A 68 -11.14 10.13 17.99
CA ARG A 68 -12.55 9.75 17.76
C ARG A 68 -12.68 8.30 17.27
N ASN A 69 -11.85 7.87 16.33
CA ASN A 69 -11.92 6.53 15.76
C ASN A 69 -11.45 5.43 16.72
N LEU A 70 -10.53 5.74 17.64
CA LEU A 70 -10.16 4.86 18.77
C LEU A 70 -11.31 4.73 19.78
N GLY A 71 -12.18 5.74 19.88
CA GLY A 71 -13.53 5.62 20.45
C GLY A 71 -13.64 5.61 21.98
N HIS A 72 -12.52 5.58 22.70
CA HIS A 72 -12.48 5.58 24.17
C HIS A 72 -13.08 6.87 24.79
N HIS A 73 -13.07 8.00 24.07
CA HIS A 73 -13.73 9.25 24.48
C HIS A 73 -15.18 9.41 23.97
N SER A 74 -15.74 8.42 23.28
CA SER A 74 -17.10 8.50 22.69
C SER A 74 -18.24 8.54 23.72
N GLY A 75 -17.97 8.10 24.97
CA GLY A 75 -18.98 7.96 26.02
C GLY A 75 -19.77 6.66 25.97
N ASN A 76 -19.43 5.74 25.07
CA ASN A 76 -19.85 4.34 25.12
C ASN A 76 -18.62 3.42 25.14
N ASN A 77 -18.83 2.12 25.39
CA ASN A 77 -17.75 1.12 25.52
C ASN A 77 -17.56 0.25 24.26
N ASP A 78 -18.04 0.69 23.09
CA ASP A 78 -17.98 -0.10 21.84
C ASP A 78 -16.53 -0.38 21.41
N PHE A 79 -15.60 0.50 21.78
CA PHE A 79 -14.16 0.36 21.53
C PHE A 79 -13.57 -0.92 22.13
N LEU A 80 -14.10 -1.42 23.26
CA LEU A 80 -13.71 -2.69 23.87
C LEU A 80 -14.11 -3.93 23.04
N ARG A 81 -14.86 -3.73 21.96
CA ARG A 81 -15.38 -4.80 21.09
C ARG A 81 -14.98 -4.61 19.62
N TYR A 82 -14.03 -3.70 19.34
CA TYR A 82 -13.51 -3.50 18.00
C TYR A 82 -12.80 -4.76 17.50
N THR A 83 -13.13 -5.20 16.28
CA THR A 83 -12.50 -6.36 15.66
C THR A 83 -11.06 -6.04 15.23
N SER A 84 -10.22 -7.08 15.12
CA SER A 84 -8.88 -6.99 14.53
C SER A 84 -8.91 -6.35 13.14
N ASP A 85 -9.91 -6.67 12.32
CA ASP A 85 -10.12 -6.06 11.00
C ASP A 85 -10.45 -4.56 11.07
N ARG A 86 -11.26 -4.12 12.05
CA ARG A 86 -11.51 -2.69 12.28
C ARG A 86 -10.21 -1.98 12.68
N CYS A 87 -9.45 -2.57 13.59
CA CYS A 87 -8.17 -2.02 14.03
C CYS A 87 -7.13 -1.94 12.90
N ARG A 88 -7.02 -3.00 12.07
CA ARG A 88 -6.12 -3.04 10.92
C ARG A 88 -6.52 -2.02 9.85
N ASN A 89 -7.82 -1.85 9.59
CA ASN A 89 -8.31 -0.79 8.69
C ASN A 89 -8.02 0.61 9.25
N LEU A 90 -8.17 0.84 10.57
CA LEU A 90 -7.84 2.11 11.20
C LEU A 90 -6.34 2.42 11.11
N ASN A 91 -5.48 1.44 11.37
CA ASN A 91 -4.03 1.56 11.22
C ASN A 91 -3.61 1.81 9.75
N ASN A 92 -4.21 1.11 8.79
CA ASN A 92 -4.01 1.35 7.36
C ASN A 92 -4.35 2.81 6.98
N TRP A 93 -5.49 3.32 7.46
CA TRP A 93 -5.91 4.72 7.26
C TRP A 93 -4.95 5.70 7.92
N ALA A 94 -4.62 5.48 9.20
CA ALA A 94 -3.77 6.37 9.99
C ALA A 94 -2.40 6.53 9.34
N TYR A 95 -1.77 5.43 8.92
CA TYR A 95 -0.49 5.46 8.23
C TYR A 95 -0.57 6.13 6.85
N ASN A 96 -1.62 5.88 6.06
CA ASN A 96 -1.79 6.54 4.76
C ASN A 96 -1.94 8.06 4.91
N SER A 97 -2.77 8.50 5.86
CA SER A 97 -2.94 9.91 6.23
C SER A 97 -1.64 10.53 6.75
N MET A 98 -0.89 9.81 7.57
CA MET A 98 0.43 10.22 8.07
C MET A 98 1.40 10.52 6.92
N LYS A 99 1.54 9.61 5.95
CA LYS A 99 2.42 9.81 4.79
C LYS A 99 1.93 10.91 3.84
N LYS A 100 0.61 11.06 3.66
CA LYS A 100 0.00 12.06 2.78
C LYS A 100 0.11 13.49 3.30
N HIS A 101 -0.06 13.67 4.61
CA HIS A 101 -0.11 14.99 5.25
C HIS A 101 1.19 15.33 6.03
N SER A 102 2.21 14.48 5.93
CA SER A 102 3.49 14.59 6.66
C SER A 102 3.32 14.70 8.18
N ILE A 103 2.32 14.00 8.73
CA ILE A 103 2.07 13.95 10.17
C ILE A 103 3.26 13.25 10.85
N PRO A 104 3.79 13.75 11.97
CA PRO A 104 4.84 13.05 12.73
C PRO A 104 4.34 11.72 13.29
N GLU A 105 5.15 10.66 13.17
CA GLU A 105 4.80 9.31 13.66
C GLU A 105 4.47 9.30 15.16
N ASP A 106 5.18 10.12 15.95
CA ASP A 106 4.97 10.28 17.39
C ASP A 106 3.52 10.70 17.75
N LEU A 107 2.77 11.34 16.84
CA LEU A 107 1.39 11.73 17.08
C LEU A 107 0.47 10.52 17.09
N LEU A 108 0.74 9.57 16.19
CA LEU A 108 0.02 8.30 16.10
C LEU A 108 0.34 7.49 17.34
N THR A 109 1.62 7.31 17.66
CA THR A 109 2.09 6.60 18.85
C THR A 109 1.38 7.08 20.11
N ARG A 110 1.42 8.39 20.40
CA ARG A 110 0.77 9.00 21.58
C ARG A 110 -0.74 8.77 21.62
N CYS A 111 -1.45 8.87 20.49
CA CYS A 111 -2.89 8.60 20.43
C CYS A 111 -3.23 7.12 20.77
N PHE A 112 -2.41 6.17 20.31
CA PHE A 112 -2.61 4.75 20.61
C PHE A 112 -2.16 4.37 22.03
N GLU A 113 -1.13 5.05 22.58
CA GLU A 113 -0.68 4.87 23.96
C GLU A 113 -1.68 5.42 24.98
N GLU A 114 -2.29 6.57 24.71
CA GLU A 114 -3.35 7.14 25.56
C GLU A 114 -4.62 6.28 25.52
N TYR A 115 -5.03 5.79 24.34
CA TYR A 115 -6.08 4.76 24.23
C TYR A 115 -5.75 3.52 25.07
N LYS A 116 -4.53 2.99 24.94
CA LYS A 116 -4.07 1.81 25.68
C LYS A 116 -4.17 2.05 27.20
N GLY A 117 -3.62 3.17 27.69
CA GLY A 117 -3.65 3.53 29.10
C GLY A 117 -5.08 3.60 29.65
N ILE A 118 -5.99 4.28 28.94
CA ILE A 118 -7.40 4.37 29.35
C ILE A 118 -8.08 3.00 29.41
N VAL A 119 -7.80 2.10 28.46
CA VAL A 119 -8.36 0.73 28.47
C VAL A 119 -7.79 -0.10 29.62
N GLU A 120 -6.49 0.04 29.90
CA GLU A 120 -5.80 -0.66 31.00
C GLU A 120 -6.26 -0.15 32.38
N ASP A 121 -6.51 1.15 32.53
CA ASP A 121 -7.11 1.77 33.74
C ASP A 121 -8.54 1.26 34.00
N MET A 122 -9.30 0.99 32.92
CA MET A 122 -10.61 0.30 33.00
C MET A 122 -10.49 -1.19 33.36
N LYS A 123 -9.28 -1.72 33.53
CA LYS A 123 -8.97 -3.15 33.76
C LYS A 123 -9.46 -4.04 32.62
N GLN A 124 -9.37 -3.53 31.39
CA GLN A 124 -9.74 -4.23 30.16
C GLN A 124 -8.51 -4.46 29.28
N THR A 125 -8.63 -5.34 28.28
CA THR A 125 -7.58 -5.57 27.29
C THR A 125 -7.78 -4.63 26.10
N PRO A 126 -6.76 -3.83 25.69
CA PRO A 126 -6.83 -3.05 24.45
C PRO A 126 -7.06 -3.95 23.24
N THR A 127 -8.10 -3.66 22.46
CA THR A 127 -8.43 -4.42 21.24
C THR A 127 -7.72 -3.91 20.00
N CYS A 128 -7.02 -2.77 20.10
CA CYS A 128 -6.32 -2.15 19.00
C CYS A 128 -4.98 -1.55 19.41
N PHE A 129 -3.94 -1.84 18.63
CA PHE A 129 -2.58 -1.40 18.89
C PHE A 129 -2.04 -0.64 17.69
N TYR A 130 -1.07 0.24 17.90
CA TYR A 130 -0.38 0.94 16.83
C TYR A 130 0.46 -0.04 15.99
N TYR A 131 0.39 0.07 14.67
CA TYR A 131 1.21 -0.71 13.74
C TYR A 131 2.33 0.18 13.18
N GLU A 132 3.55 -0.03 13.65
CA GLU A 132 4.76 0.68 13.21
C GLU A 132 5.21 0.23 11.80
N TYR A 133 4.43 0.55 10.76
CA TYR A 133 4.63 -0.06 9.44
C TYR A 133 6.03 0.19 8.86
N ASP A 134 6.61 1.38 9.03
CA ASP A 134 7.96 1.71 8.52
C ASP A 134 9.06 0.87 9.17
N LYS A 135 8.92 0.58 10.48
CA LYS A 135 9.87 -0.26 11.23
C LYS A 135 9.70 -1.74 10.90
N LYS A 136 8.45 -2.16 10.69
CA LYS A 136 8.07 -3.57 10.50
C LYS A 136 8.20 -4.05 9.05
N TYR A 137 7.86 -3.24 8.05
CA TYR A 137 7.69 -3.69 6.67
C TYR A 137 8.59 -2.95 5.68
N LYS A 138 9.12 -3.68 4.68
CA LYS A 138 9.97 -3.09 3.63
C LYS A 138 9.21 -2.21 2.64
N GLU A 139 7.94 -2.52 2.38
CA GLU A 139 7.05 -1.72 1.53
C GLU A 139 5.67 -1.51 2.19
N PRO A 140 5.58 -0.64 3.21
CA PRO A 140 4.36 -0.38 3.98
C PRO A 140 3.10 -0.16 3.15
N LEU A 141 3.15 0.74 2.15
CA LEU A 141 1.98 1.10 1.35
C LEU A 141 1.49 -0.06 0.48
N LYS A 142 2.38 -0.98 0.06
CA LYS A 142 1.98 -2.20 -0.65
C LYS A 142 1.40 -3.25 0.30
N ILE A 143 1.94 -3.38 1.51
CA ILE A 143 1.35 -4.22 2.58
C ILE A 143 -0.06 -3.74 2.95
N ILE A 144 -0.29 -2.44 3.05
CA ILE A 144 -1.62 -1.86 3.32
C ILE A 144 -2.65 -2.30 2.26
N MET A 145 -2.27 -2.45 0.99
CA MET A 145 -3.19 -2.96 -0.05
C MET A 145 -3.53 -4.44 0.13
N LEU A 146 -2.57 -5.27 0.56
CA LEU A 146 -2.83 -6.66 0.95
C LEU A 146 -3.80 -6.71 2.15
N ASN A 147 -3.61 -5.81 3.12
CA ASN A 147 -4.47 -5.69 4.31
C ASN A 147 -5.88 -5.20 3.96
N ILE A 148 -6.04 -4.29 2.98
CA ILE A 148 -7.36 -3.84 2.49
C ILE A 148 -8.11 -5.01 1.86
N PHE A 149 -7.45 -5.84 1.03
CA PHE A 149 -8.07 -7.06 0.51
C PHE A 149 -8.51 -7.99 1.65
N ALA A 150 -7.60 -8.34 2.56
CA ALA A 150 -7.88 -9.31 3.63
C ALA A 150 -9.04 -8.86 4.55
N SER A 151 -9.09 -7.58 4.93
CA SER A 151 -10.11 -7.02 5.83
C SER A 151 -11.48 -6.76 5.18
N ASN A 152 -11.64 -7.15 3.92
CA ASN A 152 -12.86 -7.00 3.13
C ASN A 152 -13.17 -8.26 2.30
N ILE A 153 -12.59 -9.40 2.68
CA ILE A 153 -12.68 -10.66 1.92
C ILE A 153 -14.13 -11.12 1.72
N ASP A 154 -15.02 -10.93 2.69
CA ASP A 154 -16.44 -11.30 2.58
C ASP A 154 -17.20 -10.43 1.56
N ILE A 155 -16.87 -9.13 1.51
CA ILE A 155 -17.44 -8.19 0.53
C ILE A 155 -16.97 -8.58 -0.88
N ILE A 156 -15.67 -8.87 -1.00
CA ILE A 156 -15.04 -9.32 -2.25
C ILE A 156 -15.67 -10.64 -2.72
N LYS A 157 -15.83 -11.62 -1.82
CA LYS A 157 -16.49 -12.90 -2.11
C LYS A 157 -17.90 -12.68 -2.63
N LYS A 158 -18.74 -11.92 -1.91
CA LYS A 158 -20.12 -11.62 -2.28
C LYS A 158 -20.23 -10.94 -3.66
N ILE A 159 -19.30 -10.03 -3.99
CA ILE A 159 -19.25 -9.40 -5.31
C ILE A 159 -18.94 -10.45 -6.39
N LEU A 160 -17.96 -11.32 -6.18
CA LEU A 160 -17.54 -12.35 -7.13
C LEU A 160 -18.57 -13.47 -7.30
N GLU A 161 -19.34 -13.81 -6.26
CA GLU A 161 -20.49 -14.72 -6.33
C GLU A 161 -21.67 -14.14 -7.11
N GLY A 162 -21.73 -12.81 -7.23
CA GLY A 162 -22.80 -12.06 -7.87
C GLY A 162 -22.84 -12.19 -9.40
N LYS A 163 -23.71 -11.36 -10.00
CA LYS A 163 -23.81 -11.22 -11.45
C LYS A 163 -22.54 -10.56 -11.99
N ILE A 164 -22.16 -10.97 -13.20
CA ILE A 164 -21.09 -10.31 -13.96
C ILE A 164 -21.61 -8.93 -14.38
N ASP A 165 -21.14 -7.90 -13.67
CA ASP A 165 -21.49 -6.50 -13.87
C ASP A 165 -20.23 -5.60 -13.71
N PRO A 166 -20.32 -4.27 -13.90
CA PRO A 166 -19.16 -3.39 -13.76
C PRO A 166 -18.49 -3.42 -12.37
N VAL A 167 -19.24 -3.71 -11.29
CA VAL A 167 -18.70 -3.83 -9.93
C VAL A 167 -17.89 -5.12 -9.80
N HIS A 168 -18.43 -6.24 -10.31
CA HIS A 168 -17.73 -7.53 -10.41
C HIS A 168 -16.43 -7.41 -11.19
N CYS A 169 -16.46 -6.76 -12.36
CA CYS A 169 -15.26 -6.58 -13.17
C CYS A 169 -14.24 -5.61 -12.55
N SER A 170 -14.70 -4.56 -11.86
CA SER A 170 -13.84 -3.72 -11.01
C SER A 170 -13.18 -4.53 -9.90
N CYS A 171 -13.90 -5.48 -9.30
CA CYS A 171 -13.37 -6.37 -8.25
C CYS A 171 -12.31 -7.33 -8.79
N GLN A 172 -12.56 -8.01 -9.92
CA GLN A 172 -11.55 -8.87 -10.57
C GLN A 172 -10.26 -8.09 -10.90
N LYS A 173 -10.39 -6.85 -11.41
CA LYS A 173 -9.24 -5.98 -11.69
C LYS A 173 -8.48 -5.60 -10.41
N PHE A 174 -9.18 -5.24 -9.33
CA PHE A 174 -8.59 -4.95 -8.02
C PHE A 174 -7.75 -6.14 -7.51
N ILE A 175 -8.31 -7.35 -7.57
CA ILE A 175 -7.63 -8.58 -7.14
C ILE A 175 -6.40 -8.87 -8.00
N LYS A 176 -6.46 -8.61 -9.31
CA LYS A 176 -5.30 -8.75 -10.20
C LYS A 176 -4.13 -7.85 -9.81
N ASP A 177 -4.39 -6.58 -9.47
CA ASP A 177 -3.35 -5.67 -8.98
C ASP A 177 -2.81 -6.10 -7.60
N VAL A 178 -3.68 -6.54 -6.68
CA VAL A 178 -3.29 -7.08 -5.36
C VAL A 178 -2.39 -8.32 -5.49
N VAL A 179 -2.71 -9.26 -6.38
CA VAL A 179 -1.87 -10.44 -6.64
C VAL A 179 -0.56 -10.07 -7.32
N SER A 180 -0.55 -9.05 -8.20
CA SER A 180 0.69 -8.51 -8.76
C SER A 180 1.60 -7.93 -7.66
N ILE A 181 1.03 -7.26 -6.66
CA ILE A 181 1.78 -6.76 -5.49
C ILE A 181 2.34 -7.92 -4.66
N TYR A 182 1.52 -8.92 -4.33
CA TYR A 182 1.97 -10.11 -3.59
C TYR A 182 3.15 -10.79 -4.27
N LYS A 183 3.04 -11.10 -5.58
CA LYS A 183 4.11 -11.75 -6.36
C LYS A 183 5.39 -10.91 -6.40
N TYR A 184 5.25 -9.59 -6.55
CA TYR A 184 6.37 -8.65 -6.50
C TYR A 184 7.08 -8.67 -5.13
N ILE A 185 6.35 -8.58 -4.01
CA ILE A 185 6.97 -8.58 -2.67
C ILE A 185 7.61 -9.94 -2.38
N LYS A 186 6.93 -11.05 -2.71
CA LYS A 186 7.42 -12.43 -2.53
C LYS A 186 8.76 -12.62 -3.22
N LYS A 187 8.84 -12.24 -4.50
CA LYS A 187 10.07 -12.35 -5.32
C LYS A 187 11.20 -11.47 -4.76
N THR A 188 10.91 -10.21 -4.46
CA THR A 188 11.92 -9.21 -4.07
C THR A 188 12.48 -9.44 -2.66
N TYR A 189 11.64 -9.86 -1.70
CA TYR A 189 12.01 -9.85 -0.27
C TYR A 189 11.95 -11.20 0.44
N CYS A 190 11.33 -12.24 -0.16
CA CYS A 190 11.04 -13.51 0.51
C CYS A 190 11.61 -14.74 -0.23
N SER A 191 12.65 -14.55 -1.04
CA SER A 191 13.36 -15.65 -1.71
C SER A 191 14.38 -16.32 -0.79
N ASN A 192 14.48 -17.66 -0.83
CA ASN A 192 15.20 -18.52 0.15
C ASN A 192 16.70 -18.26 0.36
N ASN A 193 17.36 -17.41 -0.43
CA ASN A 193 18.80 -17.15 -0.35
C ASN A 193 19.18 -16.01 0.63
N ILE A 194 18.23 -15.45 1.38
CA ILE A 194 18.53 -14.50 2.45
C ILE A 194 18.58 -15.26 3.79
N LEU A 195 19.77 -15.33 4.40
CA LEU A 195 20.05 -15.83 5.76
C LEU A 195 19.45 -14.91 6.84
N MET A 196 18.15 -14.67 6.75
CA MET A 196 17.35 -13.81 7.63
C MET A 196 15.87 -14.24 7.53
N GLY A 197 15.67 -15.56 7.60
CA GLY A 197 14.43 -16.27 7.24
C GLY A 197 13.26 -16.11 8.21
N ASN A 198 12.89 -14.87 8.57
CA ASN A 198 11.52 -14.51 8.95
C ASN A 198 11.35 -12.97 9.02
N SER A 199 11.59 -12.25 7.93
CA SER A 199 11.25 -10.81 7.92
C SER A 199 9.74 -10.65 8.15
N ASN A 200 9.33 -9.69 8.99
CA ASN A 200 7.90 -9.43 9.26
C ASN A 200 7.08 -9.20 7.97
N THR A 201 7.72 -8.72 6.90
CA THR A 201 7.12 -8.59 5.56
C THR A 201 6.72 -9.95 4.98
N CYS A 202 7.55 -10.97 5.14
CA CYS A 202 7.26 -12.32 4.65
C CYS A 202 6.22 -13.05 5.51
N GLN A 203 6.20 -12.79 6.82
CA GLN A 203 5.13 -13.27 7.70
C GLN A 203 3.77 -12.67 7.30
N GLU A 204 3.71 -11.37 7.02
CA GLU A 204 2.49 -10.71 6.53
C GLU A 204 2.03 -11.28 5.18
N LEU A 205 2.97 -11.59 4.29
CA LEU A 205 2.67 -12.27 3.02
C LEU A 205 2.11 -13.68 3.23
N ALA A 206 2.57 -14.41 4.25
CA ALA A 206 2.01 -15.72 4.58
C ALA A 206 0.58 -15.60 5.12
N SER A 207 0.32 -14.63 6.01
CA SER A 207 -1.03 -14.30 6.50
C SER A 207 -1.98 -13.91 5.36
N PHE A 208 -1.54 -13.02 4.47
CA PHE A 208 -2.30 -12.66 3.27
C PHE A 208 -2.57 -13.88 2.38
N ALA A 209 -1.58 -14.74 2.14
CA ALA A 209 -1.75 -15.93 1.32
C ALA A 209 -2.78 -16.90 1.93
N GLY A 210 -2.77 -17.09 3.25
CA GLY A 210 -3.80 -17.86 3.96
C GLY A 210 -5.21 -17.30 3.74
N SER A 211 -5.39 -15.98 3.90
CA SER A 211 -6.66 -15.31 3.58
C SER A 211 -7.05 -15.48 2.10
N TYR A 212 -6.10 -15.34 1.17
CA TYR A 212 -6.36 -15.50 -0.25
C TYR A 212 -6.80 -16.93 -0.61
N TYR A 213 -6.18 -17.95 0.01
CA TYR A 213 -6.53 -19.35 -0.24
C TYR A 213 -7.92 -19.73 0.24
N PHE A 214 -8.47 -19.06 1.27
CA PHE A 214 -9.88 -19.20 1.64
C PHE A 214 -10.81 -18.82 0.48
N LEU A 215 -10.50 -17.72 -0.23
CA LEU A 215 -11.26 -17.29 -1.41
C LEU A 215 -11.00 -18.16 -2.65
N TYR A 216 -9.74 -18.55 -2.88
CA TYR A 216 -9.31 -19.33 -4.04
C TYR A 216 -9.79 -20.78 -4.02
N ASN A 217 -10.02 -21.36 -2.84
CA ASN A 217 -10.52 -22.72 -2.72
C ASN A 217 -12.05 -22.82 -2.84
N ASP A 218 -12.77 -21.70 -2.84
CA ASP A 218 -14.21 -21.67 -3.07
C ASP A 218 -14.53 -21.89 -4.56
N SER A 219 -15.29 -22.94 -4.88
CA SER A 219 -15.62 -23.30 -6.27
C SER A 219 -16.46 -22.24 -7.00
N SER A 220 -17.19 -21.40 -6.27
CA SER A 220 -17.96 -20.29 -6.86
C SER A 220 -17.09 -19.09 -7.26
N VAL A 221 -15.86 -19.00 -6.74
CA VAL A 221 -14.95 -17.86 -6.92
C VAL A 221 -13.64 -18.22 -7.64
N ARG A 222 -13.09 -19.42 -7.44
CA ARG A 222 -11.76 -19.85 -7.93
C ARG A 222 -11.48 -19.44 -9.38
N ASP A 223 -12.42 -19.72 -10.28
CA ASP A 223 -12.24 -19.54 -11.72
C ASP A 223 -12.46 -18.07 -12.18
N LYS A 224 -12.72 -17.16 -11.21
CA LYS A 224 -12.89 -15.70 -11.38
C LYS A 224 -11.71 -14.89 -10.84
N ILE A 225 -10.69 -15.52 -10.25
CA ILE A 225 -9.52 -14.83 -9.66
C ILE A 225 -8.19 -15.50 -10.06
N PRO A 226 -7.06 -14.76 -10.13
CA PRO A 226 -5.78 -15.34 -10.49
C PRO A 226 -5.19 -16.24 -9.39
N SER A 227 -4.28 -17.14 -9.76
CA SER A 227 -3.49 -17.91 -8.80
C SER A 227 -2.32 -17.09 -8.22
N LEU A 228 -1.99 -17.29 -6.94
CA LEU A 228 -0.79 -16.73 -6.31
C LEU A 228 0.52 -17.37 -6.81
N GLU A 229 0.47 -18.63 -7.27
CA GLU A 229 1.68 -19.39 -7.65
C GLU A 229 1.83 -19.53 -9.17
N SER A 230 0.74 -19.72 -9.92
CA SER A 230 0.82 -19.85 -11.38
C SER A 230 1.09 -18.50 -12.07
N GLU A 231 2.03 -18.47 -13.02
CA GLU A 231 2.21 -17.32 -13.92
C GLU A 231 1.20 -17.29 -15.08
N LYS A 232 0.47 -18.39 -15.33
CA LYS A 232 -0.55 -18.42 -16.39
C LYS A 232 -1.64 -17.40 -16.10
N HIS A 233 -1.99 -16.59 -17.09
CA HIS A 233 -3.20 -15.79 -17.04
C HIS A 233 -4.41 -16.71 -16.95
N VAL A 234 -5.16 -16.59 -15.85
CA VAL A 234 -6.53 -17.12 -15.77
C VAL A 234 -7.37 -16.28 -16.73
N ASN A 235 -8.15 -16.93 -17.60
CA ASN A 235 -9.20 -16.26 -18.36
C ASN A 235 -10.29 -15.86 -17.37
N LEU A 236 -10.18 -14.66 -16.82
CA LEU A 236 -11.09 -14.13 -15.80
C LEU A 236 -12.48 -14.00 -16.43
N LEU A 237 -13.40 -14.87 -16.02
CA LEU A 237 -14.69 -15.05 -16.67
C LEU A 237 -15.50 -13.75 -16.70
N GLY A 238 -16.01 -13.42 -17.90
CA GLY A 238 -17.07 -12.44 -18.13
C GLY A 238 -16.67 -10.96 -18.19
N CYS A 239 -15.41 -10.62 -17.92
CA CYS A 239 -14.94 -9.23 -17.84
C CYS A 239 -14.00 -8.83 -18.99
N GLU A 240 -14.16 -9.47 -20.14
CA GLU A 240 -13.49 -9.08 -21.37
C GLU A 240 -13.99 -7.68 -21.79
N SER A 241 -13.03 -6.77 -22.05
CA SER A 241 -13.37 -5.41 -22.45
C SER A 241 -14.03 -5.41 -23.83
N ASP A 242 -15.10 -4.62 -23.98
CA ASP A 242 -15.91 -4.43 -25.18
C ASP A 242 -15.16 -3.66 -26.29
N LYS A 243 -14.01 -4.22 -26.71
CA LYS A 243 -13.11 -3.72 -27.76
C LYS A 243 -13.01 -4.68 -28.95
N SER A 244 -13.66 -5.85 -28.87
CA SER A 244 -13.68 -6.86 -29.93
C SER A 244 -14.89 -6.75 -30.87
N LEU A 245 -15.98 -6.09 -30.45
CA LEU A 245 -17.21 -5.93 -31.25
C LEU A 245 -17.21 -4.72 -32.20
N ARG A 246 -16.03 -4.22 -32.57
CA ARG A 246 -15.87 -3.31 -33.72
C ARG A 246 -14.97 -3.94 -34.77
N GLY A 247 -15.60 -4.56 -35.77
CA GLY A 247 -14.98 -4.84 -37.06
C GLY A 247 -14.31 -6.20 -37.23
N THR A 248 -15.10 -7.27 -37.15
CA THR A 248 -14.87 -8.44 -38.02
C THR A 248 -16.18 -8.72 -38.74
N GLU A 249 -16.34 -8.12 -39.93
CA GLU A 249 -17.38 -8.57 -40.85
C GLU A 249 -17.11 -10.04 -41.22
N SER A 250 -18.18 -10.82 -41.36
CA SER A 250 -18.07 -12.25 -41.65
C SER A 250 -17.49 -12.46 -43.05
N SER A 251 -16.22 -12.84 -43.15
CA SER A 251 -15.61 -13.25 -44.41
C SER A 251 -15.99 -14.70 -44.73
N GLU A 252 -17.26 -14.91 -45.07
CA GLU A 252 -17.72 -16.17 -45.64
C GLU A 252 -17.04 -16.38 -47.01
N THR A 253 -16.03 -17.24 -47.03
CA THR A 253 -15.34 -17.61 -48.27
C THR A 253 -16.14 -18.68 -49.01
N TYR A 254 -16.84 -18.27 -50.07
CA TYR A 254 -17.33 -19.19 -51.12
C TYR A 254 -16.74 -18.81 -52.49
N PRO A 255 -16.52 -19.77 -53.42
CA PRO A 255 -15.59 -19.56 -54.53
C PRO A 255 -16.22 -18.84 -55.73
N LYS A 256 -15.45 -17.95 -56.36
CA LYS A 256 -15.82 -17.31 -57.63
C LYS A 256 -15.87 -18.31 -58.78
N GLN A 257 -16.94 -18.25 -59.57
CA GLN A 257 -16.93 -18.68 -60.97
C GLN A 257 -16.79 -17.46 -61.87
N THR A 258 -15.81 -17.49 -62.78
CA THR A 258 -15.71 -16.70 -64.01
C THR A 258 -16.67 -17.29 -65.08
N PRO A 259 -17.08 -16.58 -66.17
CA PRO A 259 -16.14 -15.84 -67.05
C PRO A 259 -16.67 -14.60 -67.83
N ALA A 260 -15.74 -14.07 -68.64
CA ALA A 260 -15.91 -13.26 -69.86
C ALA A 260 -16.09 -11.74 -69.74
N GLU A 261 -15.00 -11.01 -69.99
CA GLU A 261 -15.01 -9.62 -70.47
C GLU A 261 -14.82 -9.59 -72.00
N THR A 262 -15.43 -8.59 -72.66
CA THR A 262 -15.07 -8.15 -74.02
C THR A 262 -15.15 -6.62 -74.09
N PRO A 263 -14.10 -5.89 -74.53
CA PRO A 263 -14.06 -4.41 -74.66
C PRO A 263 -14.37 -3.95 -76.11
N PRO A 264 -14.31 -2.65 -76.52
CA PRO A 264 -14.11 -1.36 -75.82
C PRO A 264 -15.41 -0.49 -75.98
N PRO A 265 -15.50 0.87 -76.20
CA PRO A 265 -14.54 2.00 -76.15
C PRO A 265 -15.02 3.28 -75.37
N PRO A 266 -14.20 4.37 -75.31
CA PRO A 266 -14.50 5.64 -74.61
C PRO A 266 -14.70 6.84 -75.59
N PRO A 267 -14.72 8.11 -75.12
CA PRO A 267 -15.52 8.72 -74.04
C PRO A 267 -16.44 9.86 -74.59
N GLN A 268 -17.41 10.34 -73.82
CA GLN A 268 -18.02 11.66 -74.10
C GLN A 268 -18.21 12.51 -72.84
N ILE A 269 -17.80 13.78 -72.97
CA ILE A 269 -17.92 14.85 -71.99
C ILE A 269 -19.27 15.53 -72.22
N HIS A 270 -20.06 15.72 -71.17
CA HIS A 270 -21.06 16.78 -71.13
C HIS A 270 -21.16 17.34 -69.70
N GLU A 271 -20.78 18.60 -69.54
CA GLU A 271 -21.17 19.43 -68.40
C GLU A 271 -22.67 19.73 -68.47
N ASN A 272 -23.34 19.80 -67.31
CA ASN A 272 -24.37 20.80 -67.00
C ASN A 272 -24.90 20.65 -65.56
N ASN A 273 -24.50 21.60 -64.71
CA ASN A 273 -25.24 22.34 -63.66
C ASN A 273 -26.27 21.68 -62.70
N ASP A 274 -26.18 22.19 -61.46
CA ASP A 274 -27.23 22.39 -60.45
C ASP A 274 -27.88 21.20 -59.72
N SER A 275 -27.37 20.91 -58.51
CA SER A 275 -27.94 21.47 -57.26
C SER A 275 -27.68 20.61 -55.99
N ASN A 276 -27.69 21.29 -54.82
CA ASN A 276 -27.90 20.73 -53.46
C ASN A 276 -26.77 19.93 -52.76
N ASN A 277 -25.83 20.66 -52.14
CA ASN A 277 -25.34 20.61 -50.73
C ASN A 277 -25.36 19.31 -49.86
N PRO A 278 -24.50 19.19 -48.81
CA PRO A 278 -23.46 20.12 -48.32
C PRO A 278 -22.07 19.53 -48.00
N MET A 279 -21.05 20.39 -48.19
CA MET A 279 -19.74 20.51 -47.52
C MET A 279 -19.18 19.38 -46.63
N SER A 280 -17.99 18.90 -47.01
CA SER A 280 -16.92 18.50 -46.08
C SER A 280 -15.81 19.57 -46.07
N PRO A 281 -15.55 20.30 -44.97
CA PRO A 281 -14.49 21.29 -44.92
C PRO A 281 -13.15 20.68 -44.49
N THR A 282 -12.34 20.27 -45.47
CA THR A 282 -10.89 20.16 -45.27
C THR A 282 -10.33 21.58 -45.24
N VAL A 283 -9.90 22.05 -44.06
CA VAL A 283 -9.15 23.31 -43.93
C VAL A 283 -7.82 23.03 -43.26
N SER A 284 -6.75 23.43 -43.93
CA SER A 284 -5.38 23.34 -43.42
C SER A 284 -4.85 24.73 -43.08
N THR A 285 -3.94 24.78 -42.10
CA THR A 285 -3.08 25.92 -41.74
C THR A 285 -3.69 27.08 -40.94
N ALA A 286 -3.17 27.26 -39.71
CA ALA A 286 -2.76 28.56 -39.19
C ALA A 286 -1.68 28.36 -38.11
N LEU A 287 -0.55 29.08 -38.21
CA LEU A 287 0.47 29.09 -37.15
C LEU A 287 -0.03 29.88 -35.94
N GLY A 288 0.19 29.35 -34.74
CA GLY A 288 0.10 30.08 -33.48
C GLY A 288 1.44 30.00 -32.73
N THR A 289 2.26 31.04 -32.82
CA THR A 289 3.50 31.14 -32.04
C THR A 289 3.18 31.38 -30.56
N VAL A 290 3.51 30.42 -29.69
CA VAL A 290 3.54 30.64 -28.24
C VAL A 290 4.98 30.61 -27.76
N ALA A 291 5.55 31.80 -27.56
CA ALA A 291 6.78 31.97 -26.81
C ALA A 291 6.46 32.16 -25.32
N GLY A 292 7.34 31.67 -24.43
CA GLY A 292 7.43 32.17 -23.05
C GLY A 292 6.82 31.32 -21.93
N ALA A 293 7.45 30.19 -21.58
CA ALA A 293 7.27 29.54 -20.26
C ALA A 293 8.47 28.68 -19.82
N SER A 294 9.72 29.09 -20.09
CA SER A 294 10.93 28.29 -19.77
C SER A 294 11.94 28.98 -18.85
N SER A 295 11.47 29.82 -17.93
CA SER A 295 12.33 30.57 -16.98
C SER A 295 12.55 29.89 -15.62
N LEU A 296 11.78 28.86 -15.26
CA LEU A 296 11.90 28.19 -13.94
C LEU A 296 12.94 27.05 -13.91
N LEU A 297 13.15 26.32 -15.01
CA LEU A 297 14.12 25.22 -15.06
C LEU A 297 15.59 25.70 -15.04
N ALA A 298 15.86 26.92 -15.51
CA ALA A 298 17.20 27.51 -15.50
C ALA A 298 17.69 27.88 -14.09
N LEU A 299 16.79 28.19 -13.15
CA LEU A 299 17.15 28.54 -11.77
C LEU A 299 17.55 27.30 -10.96
N LEU A 300 16.89 26.15 -11.16
CA LEU A 300 17.22 24.91 -10.47
C LEU A 300 18.62 24.36 -10.85
N TYR A 301 19.09 24.65 -12.06
CA TYR A 301 20.47 24.31 -12.48
C TYR A 301 21.54 25.19 -11.80
N LYS A 302 21.19 26.42 -11.39
CA LYS A 302 22.15 27.39 -10.84
C LYS A 302 22.37 27.28 -9.32
N PHE A 303 21.47 26.62 -8.59
CA PHE A 303 21.48 26.57 -7.12
C PHE A 303 21.61 25.17 -6.48
N SER A 304 21.93 24.12 -7.26
CA SER A 304 22.27 22.80 -6.69
C SER A 304 23.75 22.71 -6.27
N PRO A 305 24.10 22.58 -4.97
CA PRO A 305 25.49 22.50 -4.51
C PRO A 305 26.07 21.08 -4.66
N GLY A 306 26.09 20.55 -5.89
CA GLY A 306 26.55 19.19 -6.21
C GLY A 306 27.81 19.09 -7.07
N ARG A 307 28.45 20.21 -7.43
CA ARG A 307 29.38 20.24 -8.58
C ARG A 307 30.86 19.96 -8.30
N ASN A 308 31.25 19.62 -7.06
CA ASN A 308 32.66 19.49 -6.67
C ASN A 308 33.13 18.08 -6.22
N TRP A 309 32.31 17.04 -6.32
CA TRP A 309 32.65 15.70 -5.77
C TRP A 309 32.99 14.61 -6.81
N ILE A 310 33.34 15.00 -8.04
CA ILE A 310 33.89 14.06 -9.05
C ILE A 310 35.09 14.71 -9.75
N ARG A 311 36.26 14.72 -9.09
CA ARG A 311 37.61 14.85 -9.71
C ARG A 311 38.74 14.57 -8.72
N SER A 312 38.97 13.29 -8.43
CA SER A 312 40.26 12.79 -7.92
C SER A 312 40.43 11.33 -8.34
N GLY A 313 41.00 11.12 -9.53
CA GLY A 313 41.27 9.78 -10.06
C GLY A 313 42.59 9.22 -9.55
N PHE A 314 42.56 7.92 -9.22
CA PHE A 314 43.65 6.95 -9.22
C PHE A 314 45.11 7.45 -9.36
N SER A 315 45.89 7.22 -8.30
CA SER A 315 47.25 6.68 -8.39
C SER A 315 47.39 5.61 -7.29
N GLY A 316 47.75 4.38 -7.68
CA GLY A 316 47.71 3.23 -6.78
C GLY A 316 49.06 2.88 -6.17
N VAL A 317 49.06 2.31 -4.96
CA VAL A 317 50.19 1.55 -4.40
C VAL A 317 49.70 0.27 -3.73
N THR A 318 50.41 -0.81 -4.01
CA THR A 318 50.22 -2.18 -3.53
C THR A 318 50.31 -2.30 -2.01
N GLY A 319 49.38 -3.03 -1.36
CA GLY A 319 49.45 -3.35 0.07
C GLY A 319 48.61 -4.57 0.44
N ARG A 320 49.21 -5.59 1.06
CA ARG A 320 48.54 -6.87 1.40
C ARG A 320 47.69 -6.76 2.66
N ILE A 321 46.56 -7.48 2.66
CA ILE A 321 45.75 -7.75 3.87
C ILE A 321 46.57 -8.59 4.87
N ARG A 322 46.60 -8.17 6.13
CA ARG A 322 46.73 -9.06 7.29
C ARG A 322 45.87 -8.55 8.44
N SER A 323 45.02 -9.44 8.94
CA SER A 323 44.30 -9.32 10.21
C SER A 323 45.15 -9.86 11.36
N ASN A 324 45.18 -9.16 12.49
CA ASN A 324 45.43 -9.62 13.88
C ASN A 324 45.09 -8.40 14.78
N LEU A 325 44.20 -8.50 15.77
CA LEU A 325 44.35 -9.14 17.09
C LEU A 325 45.37 -8.44 18.02
N TYR A 326 44.82 -7.78 19.04
CA TYR A 326 45.36 -7.34 20.33
C TYR A 326 46.72 -6.59 20.41
N ALA A 327 46.66 -5.39 21.00
CA ALA A 327 47.68 -4.86 21.90
C ALA A 327 47.09 -3.80 22.86
N ASP A 328 47.58 -3.81 24.10
CA ASP A 328 47.61 -2.75 25.11
C ASP A 328 46.49 -2.64 26.17
N GLN A 329 46.68 -3.41 27.24
CA GLN A 329 46.39 -3.04 28.63
C GLN A 329 47.69 -3.25 29.45
N PRO A 330 48.08 -2.33 30.35
CA PRO A 330 49.16 -2.58 31.31
C PRO A 330 48.65 -2.85 32.74
N ASN A 331 49.26 -3.88 33.36
CA ASN A 331 49.58 -4.08 34.78
C ASN A 331 48.40 -4.22 35.78
N GLU A 332 48.10 -5.40 36.32
CA GLU A 332 48.87 -6.28 37.24
C GLU A 332 48.53 -6.06 38.73
N VAL A 333 47.74 -6.99 39.30
CA VAL A 333 48.03 -7.62 40.61
C VAL A 333 47.60 -9.09 40.51
N PHE A 334 48.50 -10.02 40.79
CA PHE A 334 48.25 -11.47 40.75
C PHE A 334 47.51 -11.99 41.99
N TYR A 335 46.71 -13.03 41.81
CA TYR A 335 46.62 -14.16 42.74
C TYR A 335 46.37 -15.46 41.95
N ASP A 336 47.30 -16.40 42.05
CA ASP A 336 47.06 -17.85 41.83
C ASP A 336 45.94 -18.31 42.80
N GLY A 337 45.11 -19.31 42.52
CA GLY A 337 45.18 -20.33 41.46
C GLY A 337 44.90 -21.69 42.10
N PHE A 338 43.84 -22.41 41.69
CA PHE A 338 43.67 -23.85 41.93
C PHE A 338 42.58 -24.45 41.03
N GLU A 339 42.93 -25.53 40.32
CA GLU A 339 42.00 -26.37 39.56
C GLU A 339 41.28 -27.38 40.50
N GLY A 340 40.11 -27.86 40.08
CA GLY A 340 39.40 -28.95 40.78
C GLY A 340 38.02 -29.20 40.20
N GLU A 341 37.85 -30.31 39.47
CA GLU A 341 36.57 -30.68 38.86
C GLU A 341 35.58 -31.35 39.84
N VAL A 342 34.31 -31.39 39.41
CA VAL A 342 33.21 -32.29 39.88
C VAL A 342 32.86 -32.31 41.38
N MET A 343 31.73 -31.69 41.73
CA MET A 343 30.68 -32.39 42.51
C MET A 343 29.30 -31.74 42.28
N SER A 344 28.24 -32.54 42.19
CA SER A 344 26.86 -32.06 42.05
C SER A 344 26.21 -31.68 43.38
N SER A 345 25.10 -30.94 43.27
CA SER A 345 23.97 -30.86 44.22
C SER A 345 24.25 -30.46 45.68
N TYR A 346 23.85 -29.25 46.06
CA TYR A 346 23.06 -28.98 47.27
C TYR A 346 22.27 -27.67 47.12
N ASN A 347 20.98 -27.68 47.49
CA ASN A 347 20.14 -26.47 47.57
C ASN A 347 20.47 -25.71 48.86
N PRO A 348 20.87 -24.42 48.82
CA PRO A 348 20.89 -23.58 50.00
C PRO A 348 19.46 -23.07 50.29
N THR A 349 18.77 -23.70 51.24
CA THR A 349 17.53 -23.15 51.81
C THR A 349 17.83 -21.89 52.63
N TYR A 350 17.28 -20.76 52.23
CA TYR A 350 17.37 -19.49 52.96
C TYR A 350 16.45 -19.49 54.17
N ASN A 351 17.01 -19.38 55.38
CA ASN A 351 16.24 -19.10 56.60
C ASN A 351 16.03 -17.59 56.74
N VAL A 352 14.81 -17.12 56.46
CA VAL A 352 14.39 -15.73 56.73
C VAL A 352 13.84 -15.66 58.15
N GLY A 353 14.57 -15.02 59.06
CA GLY A 353 14.10 -14.74 60.41
C GLY A 353 13.21 -13.49 60.42
N TYR A 354 11.94 -13.64 60.82
CA TYR A 354 11.06 -12.52 61.11
C TYR A 354 11.38 -11.95 62.51
N GLY A 355 11.89 -10.71 62.56
CA GLY A 355 11.88 -9.92 63.78
C GLY A 355 10.45 -9.57 64.19
N SER A 356 10.16 -9.57 65.49
CA SER A 356 8.86 -9.20 66.06
C SER A 356 9.05 -8.17 67.16
N ALA A 357 8.02 -7.32 67.37
CA ALA A 357 7.95 -6.10 68.18
C ALA A 357 8.64 -4.88 67.55
#